data_AF-A0AA88U8V3-F1
#
_entry.id   AF-A0AA88U8V3-F1
#
_cell.length_a   1.000
_cell.length_b   1.000
_cell.length_c   1.000
_cell.angle_alpha   90.00
_cell.angle_beta   90.00
_cell.angle_gamma   90.00
#
_symmetry.space_group_name_H-M   'P 1'
#
loop_
_entity.id
_entity.type
_entity.pdbx_description
1 polymer ?
#
loop_
_entity_poly.entity_id
_entity_poly.type
_entity_poly.pdbx_seq_one_letter_code
_entity_poly.pdbx_strand_id
1 'polypeptide(L)'
;MGEDSYGWVRKAGRFFEFNPVEERNKVNFASIHFEGQAEHWFAAYIKTKERVLWPEFAKDVHSRFAKLFKESVVGEFHKLMQQTSVEAYYNDFETIRSMMVSEGCKLEEEYFTQNFIRGLKEEIRL
;
A
#
# COMPACT_ATOMS: atom_id res chain seq x y z
N MET A 1 -9.16 -0.52 -7.11
CA MET A 1 -8.11 -0.59 -6.06
C MET A 1 -7.02 0.43 -6.35
N GLY A 2 -6.73 1.33 -5.40
CA GLY A 2 -5.47 2.08 -5.44
C GLY A 2 -4.30 1.16 -5.08
N GLU A 3 -3.10 1.50 -5.50
CA GLU A 3 -1.88 0.66 -5.43
C GLU A 3 -1.56 0.13 -4.01
N ASP A 4 -2.10 0.75 -2.95
CA ASP A 4 -1.95 0.36 -1.54
C ASP A 4 -2.96 -0.72 -1.09
N SER A 5 -2.57 -1.99 -1.27
CA SER A 5 -3.33 -3.15 -0.76
C SER A 5 -3.42 -3.21 0.78
N TYR A 6 -2.45 -2.61 1.49
CA TYR A 6 -2.39 -2.61 2.96
C TYR A 6 -3.42 -1.65 3.55
N GLY A 7 -3.46 -0.43 3.01
CA GLY A 7 -4.47 0.56 3.34
C GLY A 7 -5.86 0.04 3.06
N TRP A 8 -6.05 -0.74 1.99
CA TRP A 8 -7.32 -1.38 1.70
C TRP A 8 -7.72 -2.43 2.76
N VAL A 9 -6.86 -3.41 3.06
CA VAL A 9 -7.13 -4.43 4.10
C VAL A 9 -7.42 -3.78 5.46
N ARG A 10 -6.63 -2.77 5.84
CA ARG A 10 -6.81 -2.06 7.11
C ARG A 10 -8.13 -1.26 7.17
N LYS A 11 -8.51 -0.61 6.07
CA LYS A 11 -9.81 0.10 5.99
C LYS A 11 -10.97 -0.88 6.08
N ALA A 12 -10.91 -2.01 5.36
CA ALA A 12 -11.92 -3.06 5.42
C ALA A 12 -12.01 -3.70 6.81
N GLY A 13 -10.87 -3.99 7.45
CA GLY A 13 -10.82 -4.49 8.83
C GLY A 13 -11.53 -3.57 9.81
N ARG A 14 -11.21 -2.27 9.79
CA ARG A 14 -11.91 -1.27 10.62
C ARG A 14 -13.40 -1.18 10.30
N PHE A 15 -13.78 -1.24 9.02
CA PHE A 15 -15.19 -1.27 8.66
C PHE A 15 -15.92 -2.45 9.33
N PHE A 16 -15.33 -3.65 9.32
CA PHE A 16 -15.91 -4.82 9.97
C PHE A 16 -15.86 -4.79 11.51
N GLU A 17 -14.98 -3.98 12.11
CA GLU A 17 -14.99 -3.75 13.55
C GLU A 17 -16.18 -2.88 13.97
N PHE A 18 -16.54 -1.87 13.18
CA PHE A 18 -17.62 -0.95 13.48
C PHE A 18 -18.99 -1.37 12.94
N ASN A 19 -19.04 -2.34 12.03
CA ASN A 19 -20.27 -2.81 11.40
C ASN A 19 -20.46 -4.32 11.66
N PRO A 20 -21.66 -4.77 12.10
CA PRO A 20 -21.92 -6.17 12.41
C PRO A 20 -22.08 -7.00 11.12
N VAL A 21 -20.96 -7.26 10.44
CA VAL A 21 -20.90 -8.16 9.28
C VAL A 21 -20.54 -9.55 9.75
N GLU A 22 -21.40 -10.53 9.46
CA GLU A 22 -21.10 -11.93 9.74
C GLU A 22 -19.80 -12.37 9.06
N GLU A 23 -18.98 -13.15 9.77
CA GLU A 23 -17.64 -13.56 9.32
C GLU A 23 -17.64 -14.19 7.92
N ARG A 24 -18.66 -15.02 7.62
CA ARG A 24 -18.84 -15.67 6.31
C ARG A 24 -19.08 -14.69 5.15
N ASN A 25 -19.55 -13.48 5.44
CA ASN A 25 -19.89 -12.47 4.44
C ASN A 25 -18.78 -11.44 4.24
N LYS A 26 -17.83 -11.31 5.17
CA LYS A 26 -16.78 -10.28 5.13
C LYS A 26 -15.97 -10.31 3.83
N VAL A 27 -15.54 -11.49 3.37
CA VAL A 27 -14.78 -11.63 2.12
C VAL A 27 -15.59 -11.16 0.91
N ASN A 28 -16.86 -11.55 0.83
CA ASN A 28 -17.76 -11.13 -0.25
C ASN A 28 -18.04 -9.63 -0.21
N PHE A 29 -18.25 -9.05 0.97
CA PHE A 29 -18.40 -7.60 1.11
C PHE A 29 -17.15 -6.85 0.71
N ALA A 30 -15.98 -7.38 1.05
CA ALA A 30 -14.73 -6.73 0.70
C ALA A 30 -14.47 -6.79 -0.81
N SER A 31 -14.78 -7.92 -1.45
CA SER A 31 -14.50 -8.13 -2.87
C SER A 31 -15.31 -7.25 -3.82
N ILE A 32 -16.43 -6.66 -3.39
CA ILE A 32 -17.20 -5.69 -4.21
C ILE A 32 -16.39 -4.45 -4.57
N HIS A 33 -15.33 -4.15 -3.81
CA HIS A 33 -14.45 -3.01 -4.04
C HIS A 33 -13.23 -3.35 -4.91
N PHE A 34 -13.17 -4.59 -5.42
CA PHE A 34 -12.12 -5.00 -6.33
C PHE A 34 -12.46 -4.56 -7.74
N GLU A 35 -11.44 -4.07 -8.44
CA GLU A 35 -11.56 -3.57 -9.80
C GLU A 35 -10.31 -3.98 -10.58
N GLY A 36 -10.45 -4.18 -11.90
CA GLY A 36 -9.34 -4.47 -12.80
C GLY A 36 -8.57 -5.74 -12.42
N GLN A 37 -7.25 -5.64 -12.29
CA GLN A 37 -6.40 -6.81 -12.02
C GLN A 37 -6.76 -7.54 -10.73
N ALA A 38 -7.24 -6.81 -9.72
CA ALA A 38 -7.59 -7.42 -8.44
C ALA A 38 -8.89 -8.22 -8.50
N GLU A 39 -9.85 -7.76 -9.31
CA GLU A 39 -11.10 -8.48 -9.57
C GLU A 39 -10.83 -9.81 -10.29
N HIS A 40 -9.98 -9.79 -11.32
CA HIS A 40 -9.55 -11.00 -12.03
C HIS A 40 -8.83 -11.99 -11.11
N TRP A 41 -7.95 -11.50 -10.23
CA TRP A 41 -7.29 -12.33 -9.24
C TRP A 41 -8.31 -12.99 -8.28
N PHE A 42 -9.26 -12.22 -7.76
CA PHE A 42 -10.27 -12.75 -6.84
C PHE A 42 -11.16 -13.81 -7.47
N ALA A 43 -11.57 -13.61 -8.72
CA ALA A 43 -12.37 -14.59 -9.46
C ALA A 43 -11.63 -15.94 -9.63
N ALA A 44 -10.31 -15.92 -9.79
CA ALA A 44 -9.48 -17.13 -9.80
C ALA A 44 -9.28 -17.70 -8.38
N TYR A 45 -9.02 -16.83 -7.40
CA TYR A 45 -8.77 -17.17 -6.01
C TYR A 45 -9.93 -17.92 -5.36
N ILE A 46 -11.17 -17.45 -5.55
CA ILE A 46 -12.34 -18.07 -4.91
C ILE A 46 -12.72 -19.42 -5.56
N LYS A 47 -12.28 -19.68 -6.81
CA LYS A 47 -12.49 -20.98 -7.46
C LYS A 47 -11.61 -22.09 -6.89
N THR A 48 -10.46 -21.73 -6.29
CA THR A 48 -9.51 -22.70 -5.74
C THR A 48 -9.69 -22.92 -4.23
N LYS A 49 -10.65 -22.23 -3.60
CA LYS A 49 -10.89 -22.28 -2.16
C LYS A 49 -12.38 -22.51 -1.88
N GLU A 50 -12.71 -23.56 -1.11
CA GLU A 50 -14.12 -23.86 -0.78
C GLU A 50 -14.74 -22.84 0.19
N ARG A 51 -13.96 -22.38 1.17
CA ARG A 51 -14.38 -21.37 2.15
C ARG A 51 -13.17 -20.59 2.64
N VAL A 52 -13.24 -19.27 2.52
CA VAL A 52 -12.19 -18.36 2.99
C VAL A 52 -12.77 -17.41 4.03
N LEU A 53 -12.14 -17.35 5.20
CA LEU A 53 -12.49 -16.39 6.25
C LEU A 53 -11.65 -15.12 6.11
N TRP A 54 -12.10 -14.01 6.69
CA TRP A 54 -11.43 -12.72 6.56
C TRP A 54 -9.94 -12.75 6.96
N PRO A 55 -9.51 -13.40 8.06
CA PRO A 55 -8.10 -13.42 8.45
C PRO A 55 -7.19 -14.13 7.44
N GLU A 56 -7.70 -15.17 6.76
CA GLU A 56 -6.97 -15.86 5.70
C GLU A 56 -6.94 -15.02 4.43
N PHE A 57 -8.09 -14.46 4.05
CA PHE A 57 -8.19 -13.61 2.88
C PHE A 57 -7.29 -12.38 2.97
N ALA A 58 -7.25 -11.71 4.13
CA ALA A 58 -6.40 -10.55 4.37
C ALA A 58 -4.91 -10.87 4.16
N LYS A 59 -4.46 -12.05 4.59
CA LYS A 59 -3.09 -12.53 4.38
C LYS A 59 -2.82 -12.83 2.91
N ASP A 60 -3.75 -13.46 2.22
CA ASP A 60 -3.60 -13.81 0.80
C ASP A 60 -3.60 -12.56 -0.10
N VAL A 61 -4.43 -11.55 0.21
CA VAL A 61 -4.39 -10.23 -0.43
C VAL A 61 -3.01 -9.59 -0.22
N HIS A 62 -2.52 -9.56 1.02
CA HIS A 62 -1.16 -9.09 1.31
C HIS A 62 -0.12 -9.82 0.48
N SER A 63 -0.09 -11.16 0.52
CA SER A 63 0.92 -11.95 -0.18
C SER A 63 0.90 -11.69 -1.70
N ARG A 64 -0.29 -11.51 -2.27
CA ARG A 64 -0.45 -11.25 -3.71
C ARG A 64 0.07 -9.87 -4.11
N PHE A 65 -0.24 -8.83 -3.34
CA PHE A 65 -0.06 -7.44 -3.77
C PHE A 65 1.11 -6.72 -3.07
N ALA A 66 1.62 -7.22 -1.95
CA ALA A 66 2.70 -6.61 -1.17
C ALA A 66 4.00 -6.49 -1.97
N LYS A 67 4.40 -7.53 -2.72
CA LYS A 67 5.67 -7.50 -3.46
C LYS A 67 5.65 -6.43 -4.56
N LEU A 68 4.56 -6.39 -5.33
CA LEU A 68 4.39 -5.42 -6.42
C LEU A 68 4.32 -3.99 -5.87
N PHE A 69 3.60 -3.80 -4.76
CA PHE A 69 3.51 -2.50 -4.10
C PHE A 69 4.87 -2.04 -3.57
N LYS A 70 5.58 -2.91 -2.84
CA LYS A 70 6.92 -2.59 -2.30
C LYS A 70 7.91 -2.22 -3.40
N GLU A 71 7.95 -2.97 -4.50
CA GLU A 71 8.81 -2.65 -5.65
C GLU A 71 8.44 -1.32 -6.30
N SER A 72 7.14 -1.01 -6.43
CA SER A 72 6.67 0.28 -6.95
C SER A 72 7.06 1.44 -6.04
N VAL A 73 6.75 1.35 -4.75
CA VAL A 73 7.00 2.42 -3.75
C VAL A 73 8.49 2.70 -3.62
N VAL A 74 9.34 1.67 -3.58
CA VAL A 74 10.81 1.86 -3.56
C VAL A 74 11.28 2.54 -4.86
N GLY A 75 10.73 2.14 -6.00
CA GLY A 75 11.05 2.73 -7.29
C GLY A 75 10.61 4.20 -7.41
N GLU A 76 9.45 4.54 -6.87
CA GLU A 76 8.95 5.92 -6.78
C GLU A 76 9.81 6.77 -5.83
N PHE A 77 10.19 6.22 -4.67
CA PHE A 77 11.08 6.86 -3.72
C PHE A 77 12.41 7.28 -4.37
N HIS A 78 13.03 6.40 -5.16
CA HIS A 78 14.30 6.71 -5.85
C HIS A 78 14.17 7.73 -6.99
N LYS A 79 12.96 7.92 -7.51
CA LYS A 79 12.68 8.88 -8.59
C LYS A 79 12.13 10.20 -8.07
N LEU A 80 11.85 10.31 -6.77
CA LEU A 80 11.25 11.48 -6.19
C LEU A 80 12.21 12.67 -6.25
N MET A 81 11.80 13.73 -6.93
CA MET A 81 12.57 14.95 -7.12
C MET A 81 11.66 16.15 -6.91
N GLN A 82 12.16 17.22 -6.29
CA GLN A 82 11.44 18.47 -6.10
C GLN A 82 11.08 19.11 -7.45
N GLN A 83 9.80 19.11 -7.79
CA GLN A 83 9.30 19.78 -9.00
C GLN A 83 8.94 21.25 -8.74
N THR A 84 8.22 21.49 -7.64
CA THR A 84 7.64 22.80 -7.31
C THR A 84 8.25 23.36 -6.01
N SER A 85 7.45 23.51 -4.94
CA SER A 85 7.92 24.00 -3.64
C SER A 85 8.58 22.88 -2.83
N VAL A 86 9.42 23.28 -1.88
CA VAL A 86 10.02 22.35 -0.91
C VAL A 86 8.94 21.69 -0.05
N GLU A 87 7.89 22.41 0.32
CA GLU A 87 6.78 21.89 1.11
C GLU A 87 6.01 20.80 0.35
N ALA A 88 5.69 21.00 -0.93
CA ALA A 88 5.03 19.98 -1.74
C ALA A 88 5.89 18.71 -1.86
N TYR A 89 7.18 18.89 -2.17
CA TYR A 89 8.14 17.79 -2.21
C TYR A 89 8.28 17.06 -0.87
N TYR A 90 8.31 17.78 0.25
CA TYR A 90 8.36 17.19 1.59
C TYR A 90 7.12 16.35 1.89
N ASN A 91 5.93 16.83 1.53
CA ASN A 91 4.68 16.07 1.69
C ASN A 91 4.68 14.79 0.86
N ASP A 92 5.15 14.84 -0.39
CA ASP A 92 5.29 13.65 -1.24
C ASP A 92 6.31 12.66 -0.65
N PHE A 93 7.44 13.18 -0.16
CA PHE A 93 8.49 12.38 0.47
C PHE A 93 7.99 11.66 1.73
N GLU A 94 7.34 12.38 2.64
CA GLU A 94 6.78 11.79 3.87
C GLU A 94 5.68 10.77 3.57
N THR A 95 4.89 11.00 2.52
CA THR A 95 3.88 10.03 2.05
C THR A 95 4.54 8.73 1.61
N ILE A 96 5.52 8.78 0.72
CA ILE A 96 6.22 7.59 0.23
C ILE A 96 7.02 6.91 1.35
N ARG A 97 7.67 7.69 2.22
CA ARG A 97 8.38 7.17 3.40
C ARG A 97 7.44 6.40 4.33
N SER A 98 6.25 6.95 4.62
CA SER A 98 5.24 6.29 5.45
C SER A 98 4.82 4.94 4.86
N MET A 99 4.62 4.88 3.54
CA MET A 99 4.33 3.64 2.82
C MET A 99 5.47 2.62 2.94
N MET A 100 6.72 3.04 2.73
CA MET A 100 7.87 2.14 2.88
C MET A 100 7.97 1.54 4.29
N VAL A 101 7.76 2.37 5.32
CA VAL A 101 7.78 1.91 6.72
C VAL A 101 6.62 0.96 7.01
N SER A 102 5.41 1.22 6.50
CA SER A 102 4.26 0.32 6.69
C SER A 102 4.46 -1.04 6.02
N GLU A 103 5.21 -1.10 4.91
CA GLU A 103 5.61 -2.34 4.22
C GLU A 103 6.75 -3.10 4.92
N GLY A 104 7.21 -2.59 6.07
CA GLY A 104 8.29 -3.20 6.83
C GLY A 104 9.68 -3.01 6.20
N CYS A 105 9.87 -1.99 5.36
CA CYS A 105 11.22 -1.56 4.98
C CYS A 105 11.95 -1.04 6.22
N LYS A 106 12.91 -1.82 6.71
CA LYS A 106 13.80 -1.42 7.81
C LYS A 106 15.02 -0.72 7.22
N LEU A 107 14.87 0.56 6.91
CA LEU A 107 15.95 1.43 6.44
C LEU A 107 16.33 2.41 7.54
N GLU A 108 17.60 2.79 7.58
CA GLU A 108 18.09 3.76 8.55
C GLU A 108 17.60 5.18 8.23
N GLU A 109 17.47 6.02 9.25
CA GLU A 109 17.05 7.41 9.08
C GLU A 109 18.00 8.20 8.17
N GLU A 110 19.29 7.87 8.25
CA GLU A 110 20.34 8.42 7.39
C GLU A 110 20.06 8.15 5.90
N TYR A 111 19.53 6.96 5.57
CA TYR A 111 19.17 6.62 4.20
C TYR A 111 18.05 7.51 3.66
N PHE A 112 17.01 7.73 4.48
CA PHE A 112 15.91 8.63 4.11
C PHE A 112 16.42 10.06 3.93
N THR A 113 17.25 10.53 4.86
CA THR A 113 17.82 11.88 4.84
C THR A 113 18.66 12.12 3.58
N GLN A 114 19.55 11.17 3.24
CA GLN A 114 20.38 11.29 2.04
C GLN A 114 19.54 11.30 0.76
N ASN A 115 18.50 10.47 0.65
CA ASN A 115 17.62 10.50 -0.51
C ASN A 115 16.78 11.79 -0.58
N PHE A 116 16.31 12.30 0.56
CA PHE A 116 15.60 13.57 0.63
C PHE A 116 16.46 14.72 0.07
N ILE A 117 17.71 14.83 0.52
CA ILE A 117 18.66 15.85 0.04
C ILE A 117 18.94 15.67 -1.46
N ARG A 118 19.13 14.43 -1.92
CA ARG A 118 19.36 14.09 -3.34
C ARG A 118 18.17 14.36 -4.25
N GLY A 119 16.98 14.62 -3.72
CA GLY A 119 15.81 15.01 -4.51
C GLY A 119 15.53 16.53 -4.54
N LEU A 120 16.11 17.33 -3.65
CA LEU A 120 15.92 18.81 -3.63
C LEU A 120 16.47 19.48 -4.90
N LYS A 121 16.02 20.67 -5.29
CA LYS A 121 16.69 21.39 -6.39
C LYS A 121 18.09 21.85 -5.99
N GLU A 122 19.01 21.89 -6.95
CA GLU A 122 20.42 22.23 -6.72
C GLU A 122 20.58 23.61 -6.05
N GLU A 123 19.73 24.57 -6.41
CA GLU A 123 19.66 25.91 -5.82
C GLU A 123 19.36 25.95 -4.32
N ILE A 124 18.82 24.86 -3.74
CA ILE A 124 18.52 24.74 -2.31
C ILE A 124 19.57 23.88 -1.58
N ARG A 125 20.35 23.06 -2.31
CA ARG A 125 21.37 22.18 -1.72
C ARG A 125 22.67 22.91 -1.34
N LEU A 126 22.81 24.17 -1.74
CA LEU A 126 24.00 25.01 -1.58
C LEU A 126 23.96 25.84 -0.30
#